data_AF-A0A7W7R1Y1-F1
#
_entry.id   AF-A0A7W7R1Y1-F1
#
_cell.length_a   1.000
_cell.length_b   1.000
_cell.length_c   1.000
_cell.angle_alpha   90.00
_cell.angle_beta   90.00
_cell.angle_gamma   90.00
#
_symmetry.space_group_name_H-M   'P 1'
#
loop_
_entity.id
_entity.type
_entity.pdbx_description
1 polymer ?
#
loop_
_entity_poly.entity_id
_entity_poly.type
_entity_poly.pdbx_seq_one_letter_code
_entity_poly.pdbx_strand_id
1 'polypeptide(L)'
;MSDAIPSYGFTAARRGYAPEQVDRALVALTAQRDEAWQRLSWLGAQIRELEAVLEATRKAAAEAPEPDYGTLSEQAADLMAIADNEARQVREKAERFAEDTRDETYQAGQEQQAEAAAYATATRTEADLAARRTEERTRAEAEKLRGEADAEARSIRDTATAAAAQIRVAAAEAGEQAEATLAERRRDADERFAAEEAAAAAEDAKISQAAERRLKEADQHRESILGLVKQIDTDAQAKADRLVEQARREADKIDTASAEERAEFDKRLETVQTHLDHIKGTLASLTGKAVGMIEPGEPGPARAAAPAAPAAPAAAAATAPAADSEADTGEVPLPPAPAKAPAPPTAGADAPTTVLRLPAELRDAALTRPTPAQPAPARPPVTQSVDPRTALRAAGAAQPPVPPRPATPPPGAQDAAGAQDAPAAEDETRIIPKIVIVDDTVALDSLPNTVGRRRT
;
A
#
# COMPACT_ATOMS: atom_id res chain seq x y z
N MET A 1 43.56 -27.38 -30.21
CA MET A 1 42.71 -27.84 -29.09
C MET A 1 41.54 -26.89 -28.99
N SER A 2 40.38 -27.33 -28.49
CA SER A 2 39.22 -26.44 -28.31
C SER A 2 39.46 -25.52 -27.11
N ASP A 3 39.33 -24.21 -27.32
CA ASP A 3 39.46 -23.24 -26.24
C ASP A 3 38.22 -23.30 -25.33
N ALA A 4 38.46 -23.35 -24.01
CA ALA A 4 37.43 -23.71 -23.04
C ALA A 4 36.72 -22.45 -22.52
N ILE A 5 35.77 -21.94 -23.31
CA ILE A 5 34.90 -20.80 -22.94
C ILE A 5 34.26 -21.09 -21.57
N PRO A 6 34.58 -20.32 -20.51
CA PRO A 6 34.01 -20.55 -19.18
C PRO A 6 32.50 -20.28 -19.17
N SER A 7 31.71 -21.18 -18.58
CA SER A 7 30.24 -21.02 -18.49
C SER A 7 29.77 -19.91 -17.52
N TYR A 8 30.69 -19.11 -16.98
CA TYR A 8 30.40 -17.88 -16.25
C TYR A 8 30.73 -16.70 -17.15
N GLY A 9 29.79 -15.77 -17.34
CA GLY A 9 29.81 -14.70 -18.36
C GLY A 9 30.88 -13.60 -18.24
N PHE A 10 32.02 -13.87 -17.60
CA PHE A 10 33.16 -12.98 -17.54
C PHE A 10 34.14 -13.29 -18.68
N THR A 11 33.99 -12.58 -19.79
CA THR A 11 34.98 -12.61 -20.89
C THR A 11 36.35 -12.10 -20.40
N ALA A 12 37.42 -12.61 -20.99
CA ALA A 12 38.81 -12.29 -20.59
C ALA A 12 39.13 -10.78 -20.62
N ALA A 13 38.36 -9.99 -21.38
CA ALA A 13 38.44 -8.53 -21.46
C ALA A 13 38.43 -7.79 -20.11
N ARG A 14 37.89 -8.39 -19.03
CA ARG A 14 37.93 -7.78 -17.68
C ARG A 14 39.30 -7.84 -16.98
N ARG A 15 40.31 -8.51 -17.55
CA ARG A 15 41.65 -8.64 -16.92
C ARG A 15 42.55 -7.41 -17.07
N GLY A 16 42.17 -6.42 -17.88
CA GLY A 16 42.98 -5.21 -18.11
C GLY A 16 44.19 -5.40 -19.04
N TYR A 17 44.46 -6.62 -19.49
CA TYR A 17 45.49 -6.96 -20.48
C TYR A 17 44.95 -7.93 -21.53
N ALA A 18 45.56 -7.97 -22.71
CA ALA A 18 45.23 -8.93 -23.77
C ALA A 18 46.06 -10.22 -23.61
N PRO A 19 45.46 -11.37 -23.23
CA PRO A 19 46.23 -12.58 -22.95
C PRO A 19 47.00 -13.09 -24.18
N GLU A 20 46.44 -12.94 -25.39
CA GLU A 20 47.04 -13.39 -26.64
C GLU A 20 48.32 -12.62 -27.03
N GLN A 21 48.54 -11.46 -26.40
CA GLN A 21 49.80 -10.70 -26.52
C GLN A 21 50.84 -11.22 -25.51
N VAL A 22 50.41 -11.51 -24.28
CA VAL A 22 51.27 -12.10 -23.23
C VAL A 22 51.75 -13.49 -23.64
N ASP A 23 50.85 -14.36 -24.10
CA ASP A 23 51.18 -15.72 -24.54
C ASP A 23 52.15 -15.70 -25.73
N ARG A 24 51.98 -14.77 -26.68
CA ARG A 24 52.91 -14.59 -27.80
C ARG A 24 54.30 -14.14 -27.34
N ALA A 25 54.38 -13.22 -26.37
CA ALA A 25 55.64 -12.77 -25.81
C ALA A 25 56.34 -13.89 -25.02
N LEU A 26 55.59 -14.66 -24.23
CA LEU A 26 56.10 -15.83 -23.50
C LEU A 26 56.63 -16.90 -24.46
N VAL A 27 55.89 -17.25 -25.52
CA VAL A 27 56.35 -18.20 -26.55
C VAL A 27 57.66 -17.72 -27.19
N ALA A 28 57.75 -16.45 -27.58
CA ALA A 28 58.97 -15.87 -28.16
C ALA A 28 60.16 -15.94 -27.19
N LEU A 29 59.97 -15.58 -25.92
CA LEU A 29 61.01 -15.67 -24.89
C LEU A 29 61.44 -17.11 -24.61
N THR A 30 60.51 -18.08 -24.59
CA THR A 30 60.87 -19.50 -24.44
C THR A 30 61.65 -20.03 -25.63
N ALA A 31 61.32 -19.61 -26.86
CA ALA A 31 62.07 -20.01 -28.04
C ALA A 31 63.51 -19.43 -28.03
N GLN A 32 63.67 -18.17 -27.63
CA GLN A 32 64.99 -17.53 -27.47
C GLN A 32 65.82 -18.21 -26.36
N ARG A 33 65.19 -18.54 -25.22
CA ARG A 33 65.82 -19.32 -24.14
C ARG A 33 66.30 -20.67 -24.67
N ASP A 34 65.44 -21.41 -25.37
CA ASP A 34 65.74 -22.78 -25.80
C ASP A 34 66.81 -22.80 -26.91
N GLU A 35 66.85 -21.79 -27.78
CA GLU A 35 67.95 -21.58 -28.72
C GLU A 35 69.27 -21.27 -27.99
N ALA A 36 69.26 -20.39 -26.98
CA ALA A 36 70.45 -20.09 -26.19
C ALA A 36 70.98 -21.33 -25.44
N TRP A 37 70.10 -22.17 -24.89
CA TRP A 37 70.47 -23.44 -24.27
C TRP A 37 71.03 -24.46 -25.27
N GLN A 38 70.49 -24.53 -26.49
CA GLN A 38 71.04 -25.37 -27.56
C GLN A 38 72.45 -24.92 -27.95
N ARG A 39 72.67 -23.60 -28.12
CA ARG A 39 74.00 -23.03 -28.38
C ARG A 39 74.98 -23.36 -27.24
N LEU A 40 74.59 -23.13 -25.98
CA LEU A 40 75.43 -23.44 -24.81
C LEU A 40 75.81 -24.93 -24.74
N SER A 41 74.87 -25.83 -25.03
CA SER A 41 75.12 -27.27 -25.08
C SER A 41 76.12 -27.65 -26.18
N TRP A 42 76.00 -27.03 -27.37
CA TRP A 42 76.91 -27.23 -28.50
C TRP A 42 78.32 -26.69 -28.22
N LEU A 43 78.46 -25.46 -27.70
CA LEU A 43 79.76 -24.92 -27.27
C LEU A 43 80.39 -25.80 -26.18
N GLY A 44 79.62 -26.22 -25.18
CA GLY A 44 80.10 -27.13 -24.14
C GLY A 44 80.51 -28.51 -24.64
N ALA A 45 79.95 -28.98 -25.76
CA ALA A 45 80.41 -30.20 -26.43
C ALA A 45 81.73 -29.97 -27.18
N GLN A 46 81.85 -28.86 -27.93
CA GLN A 46 83.10 -28.51 -28.62
C GLN A 46 84.28 -28.29 -27.66
N ILE A 47 84.04 -27.65 -26.51
CA ILE A 47 85.08 -27.47 -25.47
C ILE A 47 85.64 -28.83 -25.03
N ARG A 48 84.78 -29.81 -24.71
CA ARG A 48 85.22 -31.16 -24.32
C ARG A 48 85.96 -31.92 -25.42
N GLU A 49 85.61 -31.70 -26.69
CA GLU A 49 86.31 -32.30 -27.83
C GLU A 49 87.69 -31.66 -28.03
N LEU A 50 87.79 -30.33 -27.91
CA LEU A 50 89.05 -29.59 -27.94
C LEU A 50 89.96 -29.96 -26.75
N GLU A 51 89.41 -30.11 -25.53
CA GLU A 51 90.12 -30.62 -24.35
C GLU A 51 90.69 -32.02 -24.59
N ALA A 52 89.92 -32.93 -25.20
CA ALA A 52 90.36 -34.28 -25.52
C ALA A 52 91.49 -34.30 -26.58
N VAL A 53 91.40 -33.45 -27.62
CA VAL A 53 92.45 -33.28 -28.64
C VAL A 53 93.71 -32.65 -28.02
N LEU A 54 93.56 -31.68 -27.13
CA LEU A 54 94.64 -31.02 -26.41
C LEU A 54 95.36 -31.98 -25.45
N GLU A 55 94.64 -32.86 -24.76
CA GLU A 55 95.24 -33.91 -23.93
C GLU A 55 95.90 -35.03 -24.76
N ALA A 56 95.33 -35.39 -25.91
CA ALA A 56 95.97 -36.35 -26.83
C ALA A 56 97.27 -35.79 -27.44
N THR A 57 97.28 -34.52 -27.84
CA THR A 57 98.49 -33.86 -28.40
C THR A 57 99.55 -33.61 -27.32
N ARG A 58 99.18 -33.26 -26.09
CA ARG A 58 100.11 -33.22 -24.94
C ARG A 58 100.80 -34.56 -24.69
N LYS A 59 100.06 -35.68 -24.74
CA LYS A 59 100.62 -37.02 -24.57
C LYS A 59 101.56 -37.40 -25.72
N ALA A 60 101.15 -37.17 -26.96
CA ALA A 60 102.00 -37.39 -28.13
C ALA A 60 103.29 -36.55 -28.10
N ALA A 61 103.23 -35.32 -27.58
CA ALA A 61 104.41 -34.46 -27.39
C ALA A 61 105.33 -34.93 -26.24
N ALA A 62 104.77 -35.54 -25.19
CA ALA A 62 105.54 -36.09 -24.07
C ALA A 62 106.13 -37.49 -24.37
N GLU A 63 105.55 -38.23 -25.31
CA GLU A 63 106.09 -39.50 -25.84
C GLU A 63 107.12 -39.29 -26.95
N ALA A 64 107.18 -38.10 -27.55
CA ALA A 64 108.19 -37.73 -28.53
C ALA A 64 109.55 -37.45 -27.85
N PRO A 65 110.68 -37.96 -28.38
CA PRO A 65 112.01 -37.58 -27.90
C PRO A 65 112.28 -36.09 -28.08
N GLU A 66 112.88 -35.46 -27.06
CA GLU A 66 113.28 -34.05 -27.10
C GLU A 66 114.35 -33.83 -28.19
N PRO A 67 114.11 -32.95 -29.19
CA PRO A 67 114.95 -32.88 -30.39
C PRO A 67 116.19 -31.99 -30.19
N ASP A 68 117.35 -32.60 -29.93
CA ASP A 68 118.63 -31.90 -29.83
C ASP A 68 119.18 -31.47 -31.21
N TYR A 69 118.75 -30.28 -31.65
CA TYR A 69 119.25 -29.62 -32.86
C TYR A 69 120.69 -29.07 -32.73
N GLY A 70 121.26 -29.01 -31.52
CA GLY A 70 122.66 -28.63 -31.30
C GLY A 70 123.65 -29.62 -31.93
N THR A 71 123.24 -30.88 -32.09
CA THR A 71 123.98 -31.90 -32.87
C THR A 71 124.09 -31.58 -34.37
N LEU A 72 123.21 -30.72 -34.90
CA LEU A 72 123.18 -30.35 -36.32
C LEU A 72 124.03 -29.11 -36.61
N SER A 73 123.84 -28.03 -35.85
CA SER A 73 124.68 -26.82 -35.85
C SER A 73 124.28 -25.85 -34.75
N GLU A 74 125.20 -24.96 -34.38
CA GLU A 74 124.94 -23.79 -33.50
C GLU A 74 123.74 -22.95 -34.00
N GLN A 75 123.68 -22.67 -35.30
CA GLN A 75 122.58 -21.93 -35.93
C GLN A 75 121.22 -22.64 -35.80
N ALA A 76 121.20 -23.98 -35.74
CA ALA A 76 119.95 -24.73 -35.55
C ALA A 76 119.46 -24.66 -34.09
N ALA A 77 120.39 -24.58 -33.11
CA ALA A 77 120.05 -24.33 -31.71
C ALA A 77 119.52 -22.90 -31.50
N ASP A 78 120.14 -21.88 -32.13
CA ASP A 78 119.64 -20.49 -32.11
C ASP A 78 118.22 -20.38 -32.70
N LEU A 79 117.97 -21.04 -33.83
CA LEU A 79 116.64 -21.07 -34.46
C LEU A 79 115.59 -21.75 -33.58
N MET A 80 115.96 -22.82 -32.86
CA MET A 80 115.07 -23.47 -31.89
C MET A 80 114.74 -22.53 -30.72
N ALA A 81 115.75 -21.85 -30.15
CA ALA A 81 115.54 -20.89 -29.06
C ALA A 81 114.66 -19.69 -29.47
N ILE A 82 114.75 -19.25 -30.74
CA ILE A 82 113.84 -18.25 -31.33
C ILE A 82 112.42 -18.82 -31.46
N ALA A 83 112.26 -20.06 -31.92
CA ALA A 83 110.96 -20.71 -32.07
C ALA A 83 110.24 -20.91 -30.73
N ASP A 84 110.94 -21.35 -29.68
CA ASP A 84 110.39 -21.48 -28.32
C ASP A 84 109.98 -20.13 -27.72
N ASN A 85 110.72 -19.07 -28.03
CA ASN A 85 110.38 -17.71 -27.60
C ASN A 85 109.11 -17.21 -28.30
N GLU A 86 109.00 -17.35 -29.62
CA GLU A 86 107.77 -16.96 -30.33
C GLU A 86 106.58 -17.85 -29.93
N ALA A 87 106.76 -19.16 -29.74
CA ALA A 87 105.70 -20.06 -29.26
C ALA A 87 105.18 -19.66 -27.87
N ARG A 88 106.09 -19.22 -26.97
CA ARG A 88 105.73 -18.66 -25.66
C ARG A 88 105.00 -17.33 -25.79
N GLN A 89 105.46 -16.43 -26.64
CA GLN A 89 104.79 -15.16 -26.89
C GLN A 89 103.41 -15.34 -27.52
N VAL A 90 103.24 -16.27 -28.47
CA VAL A 90 101.93 -16.61 -29.07
C VAL A 90 100.98 -17.15 -28.01
N ARG A 91 101.47 -18.00 -27.10
CA ARG A 91 100.70 -18.45 -25.93
C ARG A 91 100.31 -17.29 -25.02
N GLU A 92 101.24 -16.46 -24.56
CA GLU A 92 100.94 -15.31 -23.70
C GLU A 92 99.95 -14.32 -24.35
N LYS A 93 100.05 -14.11 -25.67
CA LYS A 93 99.11 -13.29 -26.46
C LYS A 93 97.71 -13.94 -26.48
N ALA A 94 97.62 -15.25 -26.65
CA ALA A 94 96.35 -15.99 -26.70
C ALA A 94 95.70 -16.15 -25.31
N GLU A 95 96.50 -16.37 -24.26
CA GLU A 95 96.09 -16.44 -22.85
C GLU A 95 95.45 -15.09 -22.45
N ARG A 96 96.15 -13.96 -22.69
CA ARG A 96 95.60 -12.61 -22.44
C ARG A 96 94.35 -12.31 -23.26
N PHE A 97 94.35 -12.61 -24.57
CA PHE A 97 93.17 -12.38 -25.42
C PHE A 97 91.94 -13.17 -24.96
N ALA A 98 92.12 -14.37 -24.40
CA ALA A 98 91.03 -15.15 -23.82
C ALA A 98 90.54 -14.58 -22.47
N GLU A 99 91.43 -14.00 -21.66
CA GLU A 99 91.07 -13.27 -20.45
C GLU A 99 90.31 -11.97 -20.78
N ASP A 100 90.84 -11.15 -21.70
CA ASP A 100 90.20 -9.92 -22.20
C ASP A 100 88.79 -10.22 -22.75
N THR A 101 88.66 -11.21 -23.64
CA THR A 101 87.36 -11.61 -24.24
C THR A 101 86.38 -12.12 -23.17
N ARG A 102 86.87 -12.84 -22.16
CA ARG A 102 86.04 -13.33 -21.05
C ARG A 102 85.52 -12.19 -20.19
N ASP A 103 86.37 -11.22 -19.86
CA ASP A 103 85.98 -10.11 -19.01
C ASP A 103 85.08 -9.11 -19.77
N GLU A 104 85.35 -8.83 -21.05
CA GLU A 104 84.42 -8.08 -21.93
C GLU A 104 83.03 -8.73 -21.98
N THR A 105 82.96 -10.04 -22.24
CA THR A 105 81.67 -10.75 -22.32
C THR A 105 80.98 -10.88 -20.95
N TYR A 106 81.73 -10.93 -19.85
CA TYR A 106 81.17 -10.87 -18.50
C TYR A 106 80.57 -9.49 -18.19
N GLN A 107 81.30 -8.39 -18.46
CA GLN A 107 80.78 -7.04 -18.22
C GLN A 107 79.54 -6.76 -19.08
N ALA A 108 79.57 -7.08 -20.38
CA ALA A 108 78.41 -6.93 -21.26
C ALA A 108 77.19 -7.73 -20.78
N GLY A 109 77.39 -8.92 -20.20
CA GLY A 109 76.33 -9.70 -19.56
C GLY A 109 75.76 -9.03 -18.30
N GLN A 110 76.62 -8.48 -17.44
CA GLN A 110 76.23 -7.75 -16.24
C GLN A 110 75.48 -6.44 -16.56
N GLU A 111 75.95 -5.68 -17.56
CA GLU A 111 75.29 -4.48 -18.08
C GLU A 111 73.91 -4.83 -18.64
N GLN A 112 73.81 -5.83 -19.51
CA GLN A 112 72.54 -6.23 -20.09
C GLN A 112 71.54 -6.72 -19.04
N GLN A 113 72.01 -7.39 -17.98
CA GLN A 113 71.17 -7.78 -16.83
C GLN A 113 70.71 -6.56 -16.02
N ALA A 114 71.57 -5.57 -15.81
CA ALA A 114 71.22 -4.33 -15.11
C ALA A 114 70.19 -3.50 -15.89
N GLU A 115 70.37 -3.35 -17.21
CA GLU A 115 69.38 -2.72 -18.10
C GLU A 115 68.02 -3.44 -18.05
N ALA A 116 68.01 -4.76 -18.16
CA ALA A 116 66.78 -5.54 -18.12
C ALA A 116 66.06 -5.41 -16.76
N ALA A 117 66.80 -5.36 -15.65
CA ALA A 117 66.25 -5.14 -14.33
C ALA A 117 65.70 -3.71 -14.15
N ALA A 118 66.41 -2.69 -14.67
CA ALA A 118 65.96 -1.30 -14.66
C ALA A 118 64.69 -1.11 -15.49
N TYR A 119 64.66 -1.64 -16.72
CA TYR A 119 63.49 -1.63 -17.59
C TYR A 119 62.29 -2.32 -16.95
N ALA A 120 62.46 -3.55 -16.43
CA ALA A 120 61.40 -4.28 -15.75
C ALA A 120 60.87 -3.55 -14.50
N THR A 121 61.73 -2.80 -13.80
CA THR A 121 61.33 -1.96 -12.67
C THR A 121 60.53 -0.74 -13.13
N ALA A 122 61.02 -0.02 -14.15
CA ALA A 122 60.35 1.14 -14.73
C ALA A 122 58.94 0.77 -15.22
N THR A 123 58.82 -0.26 -16.07
CA THR A 123 57.52 -0.73 -16.60
C THR A 123 56.52 -1.11 -15.50
N ARG A 124 56.98 -1.72 -14.40
CA ARG A 124 56.12 -2.01 -13.24
C ARG A 124 55.66 -0.72 -12.56
N THR A 125 56.57 0.21 -12.26
CA THR A 125 56.20 1.48 -11.62
C THR A 125 55.27 2.33 -12.48
N GLU A 126 55.44 2.32 -13.81
CA GLU A 126 54.53 3.01 -14.73
C GLU A 126 53.14 2.35 -14.76
N ALA A 127 53.06 1.02 -14.75
CA ALA A 127 51.80 0.29 -14.67
C ALA A 127 51.07 0.54 -13.34
N ASP A 128 51.79 0.51 -12.20
CA ASP A 128 51.23 0.82 -10.88
C ASP A 128 50.69 2.27 -10.81
N LEU A 129 51.42 3.23 -11.39
CA LEU A 129 50.98 4.63 -11.46
C LEU A 129 49.78 4.81 -12.41
N ALA A 130 49.72 4.08 -13.52
CA ALA A 130 48.57 4.09 -14.43
C ALA A 130 47.32 3.46 -13.79
N ALA A 131 47.48 2.39 -13.01
CA ALA A 131 46.41 1.78 -12.22
C ALA A 131 45.87 2.76 -11.19
N ARG A 132 46.74 3.34 -10.34
CA ARG A 132 46.33 4.32 -9.31
C ARG A 132 45.60 5.53 -9.89
N ARG A 133 46.12 6.15 -10.96
CA ARG A 133 45.43 7.26 -11.66
C ARG A 133 44.05 6.85 -12.18
N THR A 134 43.86 5.58 -12.56
CA THR A 134 42.58 5.05 -13.04
C THR A 134 41.60 4.82 -11.88
N GLU A 135 42.08 4.29 -10.76
CA GLU A 135 41.31 4.15 -9.50
C GLU A 135 40.91 5.52 -8.94
N GLU A 136 41.83 6.47 -8.84
CA GLU A 136 41.59 7.85 -8.40
C GLU A 136 40.54 8.55 -9.28
N ARG A 137 40.68 8.45 -10.62
CA ARG A 137 39.71 9.03 -11.56
C ARG A 137 38.33 8.39 -11.43
N THR A 138 38.24 7.06 -11.45
CA THR A 138 36.95 6.35 -11.36
C THR A 138 36.27 6.54 -10.00
N ARG A 139 37.06 6.68 -8.93
CA ARG A 139 36.58 7.07 -7.61
C ARG A 139 36.03 8.49 -7.60
N ALA A 140 36.74 9.47 -8.17
CA ALA A 140 36.27 10.85 -8.26
C ALA A 140 34.99 10.97 -9.12
N GLU A 141 34.89 10.20 -10.21
CA GLU A 141 33.67 10.07 -11.03
C GLU A 141 32.51 9.49 -10.21
N ALA A 142 32.73 8.43 -9.43
CA ALA A 142 31.71 7.82 -8.57
C ALA A 142 31.28 8.73 -7.41
N GLU A 143 32.23 9.43 -6.76
CA GLU A 143 31.94 10.38 -5.68
C GLU A 143 31.18 11.61 -6.22
N LYS A 144 31.50 12.08 -7.43
CA LYS A 144 30.73 13.11 -8.14
C LYS A 144 29.30 12.65 -8.42
N LEU A 145 29.11 11.49 -9.06
CA LEU A 145 27.78 10.97 -9.41
C LEU A 145 26.89 10.77 -8.17
N ARG A 146 27.48 10.36 -7.04
CA ARG A 146 26.77 10.28 -5.75
C ARG A 146 26.37 11.66 -5.23
N GLY A 147 27.25 12.66 -5.31
CA GLY A 147 26.94 14.04 -4.92
C GLY A 147 25.83 14.67 -5.77
N GLU A 148 25.81 14.40 -7.08
CA GLU A 148 24.75 14.84 -7.99
C GLU A 148 23.41 14.18 -7.65
N ALA A 149 23.39 12.85 -7.43
CA ALA A 149 22.18 12.13 -7.02
C ALA A 149 21.66 12.53 -5.62
N ASP A 150 22.54 12.77 -4.64
CA ASP A 150 22.17 13.26 -3.31
C ASP A 150 21.60 14.68 -3.36
N ALA A 151 22.06 15.53 -4.29
CA ALA A 151 21.52 16.88 -4.50
C ALA A 151 20.14 16.84 -5.18
N GLU A 152 19.98 16.00 -6.21
CA GLU A 152 18.69 15.79 -6.89
C GLU A 152 17.64 15.22 -5.91
N ALA A 153 18.00 14.20 -5.11
CA ALA A 153 17.12 13.60 -4.12
C ALA A 153 16.72 14.57 -2.99
N ARG A 154 17.53 15.60 -2.69
CA ARG A 154 17.13 16.72 -1.82
C ARG A 154 16.15 17.65 -2.54
N SER A 155 16.48 18.11 -3.74
CA SER A 155 15.61 18.98 -4.55
C SER A 155 14.21 18.38 -4.75
N ILE A 156 14.11 17.07 -5.03
CA ILE A 156 12.83 16.35 -5.16
C ILE A 156 12.06 16.32 -3.82
N ARG A 157 12.75 16.11 -2.69
CA ARG A 157 12.11 16.15 -1.35
C ARG A 157 11.62 17.54 -1.01
N ASP A 158 12.43 18.57 -1.28
CA ASP A 158 12.15 19.95 -0.88
C ASP A 158 11.01 20.54 -1.73
N THR A 159 10.98 20.23 -3.04
CA THR A 159 9.84 20.56 -3.92
C THR A 159 8.57 19.79 -3.56
N ALA A 160 8.65 18.48 -3.27
CA ALA A 160 7.49 17.69 -2.87
C ALA A 160 6.90 18.14 -1.52
N THR A 161 7.75 18.50 -0.55
CA THR A 161 7.30 19.02 0.76
C THR A 161 6.74 20.42 0.66
N ALA A 162 7.29 21.29 -0.19
CA ALA A 162 6.71 22.60 -0.50
C ALA A 162 5.32 22.46 -1.16
N ALA A 163 5.17 21.57 -2.14
CA ALA A 163 3.87 21.30 -2.77
C ALA A 163 2.86 20.72 -1.78
N ALA A 164 3.28 19.79 -0.89
CA ALA A 164 2.43 19.26 0.17
C ALA A 164 2.01 20.33 1.19
N ALA A 165 2.86 21.32 1.47
CA ALA A 165 2.51 22.46 2.31
C ALA A 165 1.48 23.39 1.63
N GLN A 166 1.68 23.71 0.35
CA GLN A 166 0.71 24.50 -0.44
C GLN A 166 -0.66 23.83 -0.49
N ILE A 167 -0.72 22.52 -0.73
CA ILE A 167 -1.97 21.74 -0.73
C ILE A 167 -2.68 21.80 0.64
N ARG A 168 -1.94 21.74 1.75
CA ARG A 168 -2.52 21.88 3.10
C ARG A 168 -3.10 23.27 3.36
N VAL A 169 -2.43 24.33 2.91
CA VAL A 169 -2.93 25.70 3.04
C VAL A 169 -4.19 25.89 2.20
N ALA A 170 -4.16 25.51 0.92
CA ALA A 170 -5.33 25.60 0.04
C ALA A 170 -6.53 24.75 0.54
N ALA A 171 -6.27 23.59 1.17
CA ALA A 171 -7.31 22.78 1.80
C ALA A 171 -7.90 23.42 3.06
N ALA A 172 -7.09 24.15 3.85
CA ALA A 172 -7.57 24.90 5.00
C ALA A 172 -8.41 26.11 4.57
N GLU A 173 -7.93 26.90 3.59
CA GLU A 173 -8.66 28.03 3.00
C GLU A 173 -10.00 27.59 2.39
N ALA A 174 -10.03 26.45 1.68
CA ALA A 174 -11.26 25.87 1.16
C ALA A 174 -12.21 25.37 2.28
N GLY A 175 -11.66 24.91 3.41
CA GLY A 175 -12.42 24.56 4.61
C GLY A 175 -13.09 25.79 5.25
N GLU A 176 -12.33 26.87 5.46
CA GLU A 176 -12.86 28.14 6.00
C GLU A 176 -13.95 28.73 5.10
N GLN A 177 -13.77 28.67 3.77
CA GLN A 177 -14.80 29.09 2.80
C GLN A 177 -16.06 28.19 2.83
N ALA A 178 -15.90 26.88 3.03
CA ALA A 178 -17.02 25.96 3.19
C ALA A 178 -17.78 26.19 4.51
N GLU A 179 -17.08 26.48 5.61
CA GLU A 179 -17.72 26.83 6.88
C GLU A 179 -18.42 28.19 6.83
N ALA A 180 -17.82 29.20 6.20
CA ALA A 180 -18.44 30.52 6.00
C ALA A 180 -19.74 30.42 5.19
N THR A 181 -19.71 29.75 4.04
CA THR A 181 -20.91 29.58 3.19
C THR A 181 -21.96 28.66 3.83
N LEU A 182 -21.58 27.73 4.72
CA LEU A 182 -22.52 26.97 5.54
C LEU A 182 -23.15 27.84 6.66
N ALA A 183 -22.37 28.74 7.27
CA ALA A 183 -22.87 29.66 8.30
C ALA A 183 -23.84 30.70 7.71
N GLU A 184 -23.57 31.21 6.51
CA GLU A 184 -24.51 32.05 5.73
C GLU A 184 -25.80 31.28 5.45
N ARG A 185 -25.72 30.07 4.88
CA ARG A 185 -26.90 29.23 4.59
C ARG A 185 -27.73 28.86 5.83
N ARG A 186 -27.10 28.80 7.01
CA ARG A 186 -27.82 28.61 8.28
C ARG A 186 -28.59 29.87 8.66
N ARG A 187 -27.96 31.06 8.65
CA ARG A 187 -28.65 32.34 8.91
C ARG A 187 -29.82 32.55 7.93
N ASP A 188 -29.59 32.31 6.64
CA ASP A 188 -30.61 32.33 5.60
C ASP A 188 -31.81 31.41 5.89
N ALA A 189 -31.58 30.24 6.50
CA ALA A 189 -32.63 29.31 6.87
C ALA A 189 -33.33 29.72 8.17
N ASP A 190 -32.57 30.15 9.18
CA ASP A 190 -33.08 30.61 10.47
C ASP A 190 -33.95 31.88 10.30
N GLU A 191 -33.54 32.83 9.45
CA GLU A 191 -34.32 34.04 9.11
C GLU A 191 -35.62 33.71 8.37
N ARG A 192 -35.60 32.76 7.42
CA ARG A 192 -36.80 32.31 6.72
C ARG A 192 -37.75 31.58 7.66
N PHE A 193 -37.23 30.70 8.50
CA PHE A 193 -38.02 29.96 9.48
C PHE A 193 -38.67 30.91 10.49
N ALA A 194 -37.94 31.88 11.03
CA ALA A 194 -38.49 32.91 11.91
C ALA A 194 -39.55 33.79 11.22
N ALA A 195 -39.40 34.08 9.92
CA ALA A 195 -40.41 34.80 9.15
C ALA A 195 -41.68 33.96 8.89
N GLU A 196 -41.53 32.65 8.64
CA GLU A 196 -42.65 31.72 8.50
C GLU A 196 -43.38 31.49 9.83
N GLU A 197 -42.66 31.32 10.95
CA GLU A 197 -43.25 31.26 12.30
C GLU A 197 -44.00 32.55 12.66
N ALA A 198 -43.42 33.73 12.37
CA ALA A 198 -44.06 35.01 12.62
C ALA A 198 -45.33 35.20 11.75
N ALA A 199 -45.31 34.72 10.50
CA ALA A 199 -46.49 34.73 9.63
C ALA A 199 -47.59 33.76 10.13
N ALA A 200 -47.22 32.54 10.54
CA ALA A 200 -48.14 31.57 11.11
C ALA A 200 -48.80 32.10 12.40
N ALA A 201 -47.99 32.61 13.34
CA ALA A 201 -48.49 33.22 14.57
C ALA A 201 -49.40 34.43 14.31
N ALA A 202 -49.15 35.20 13.23
CA ALA A 202 -50.01 36.30 12.82
C ALA A 202 -51.35 35.84 12.21
N GLU A 203 -51.41 34.69 11.51
CA GLU A 203 -52.67 34.08 11.08
C GLU A 203 -53.43 33.46 12.26
N ASP A 204 -52.76 32.73 13.16
CA ASP A 204 -53.36 32.19 14.37
C ASP A 204 -53.93 33.30 15.27
N ALA A 205 -53.25 34.45 15.38
CA ALA A 205 -53.76 35.64 16.06
C ALA A 205 -55.02 36.23 15.40
N LYS A 206 -55.16 36.16 14.07
CA LYS A 206 -56.39 36.57 13.37
C LYS A 206 -57.53 35.57 13.57
N ILE A 207 -57.22 34.26 13.48
CA ILE A 207 -58.19 33.18 13.63
C ILE A 207 -58.76 33.16 15.06
N SER A 208 -57.89 33.24 16.07
CA SER A 208 -58.29 33.34 17.48
C SER A 208 -59.10 34.60 17.78
N GLN A 209 -58.69 35.78 17.28
CA GLN A 209 -59.52 37.00 17.42
C GLN A 209 -60.87 36.89 16.72
N ALA A 210 -60.95 36.24 15.55
CA ALA A 210 -62.22 36.01 14.86
C ALA A 210 -63.12 35.02 15.60
N ALA A 211 -62.54 33.97 16.20
CA ALA A 211 -63.24 33.03 17.07
C ALA A 211 -63.75 33.70 18.36
N GLU A 212 -62.92 34.53 19.01
CA GLU A 212 -63.32 35.32 20.17
C GLU A 212 -64.48 36.29 19.86
N ARG A 213 -64.45 36.97 18.72
CA ARG A 213 -65.54 37.87 18.29
C ARG A 213 -66.84 37.09 18.10
N ARG A 214 -66.80 35.98 17.38
CA ARG A 214 -67.97 35.08 17.21
C ARG A 214 -68.47 34.50 18.54
N LEU A 215 -67.58 34.20 19.49
CA LEU A 215 -67.97 33.74 20.82
C LEU A 215 -68.65 34.86 21.62
N LYS A 216 -68.12 36.08 21.58
CA LYS A 216 -68.72 37.26 22.22
C LYS A 216 -70.07 37.63 21.58
N GLU A 217 -70.20 37.53 20.26
CA GLU A 217 -71.46 37.67 19.53
C GLU A 217 -72.48 36.59 19.93
N ALA A 218 -72.05 35.32 20.02
CA ALA A 218 -72.88 34.20 20.45
C ALA A 218 -73.33 34.32 21.92
N ASP A 219 -72.46 34.80 22.82
CA ASP A 219 -72.81 35.06 24.22
C ASP A 219 -73.75 36.26 24.37
N GLN A 220 -73.57 37.34 23.62
CA GLN A 220 -74.52 38.45 23.58
C GLN A 220 -75.89 38.02 23.02
N HIS A 221 -75.90 37.16 22.00
CA HIS A 221 -77.14 36.55 21.50
C HIS A 221 -77.78 35.62 22.56
N ARG A 222 -76.98 34.81 23.27
CA ARG A 222 -77.45 33.96 24.38
C ARG A 222 -78.03 34.79 25.53
N GLU A 223 -77.38 35.89 25.92
CA GLU A 223 -77.84 36.78 26.98
C GLU A 223 -79.10 37.55 26.60
N SER A 224 -79.20 38.05 25.36
CA SER A 224 -80.41 38.73 24.88
C SER A 224 -81.60 37.78 24.73
N ILE A 225 -81.40 36.55 24.26
CA ILE A 225 -82.44 35.51 24.26
C ILE A 225 -82.83 35.12 25.69
N LEU A 226 -81.88 34.94 26.62
CA LEU A 226 -82.19 34.68 28.04
C LEU A 226 -82.90 35.87 28.71
N GLY A 227 -82.62 37.10 28.29
CA GLY A 227 -83.34 38.31 28.68
C GLY A 227 -84.78 38.30 28.17
N LEU A 228 -84.99 37.95 26.90
CA LEU A 228 -86.31 37.84 26.27
C LEU A 228 -87.15 36.70 26.90
N VAL A 229 -86.55 35.54 27.18
CA VAL A 229 -87.21 34.44 27.89
C VAL A 229 -87.64 34.87 29.28
N LYS A 230 -86.75 35.50 30.06
CA LYS A 230 -87.11 36.06 31.39
C LYS A 230 -88.22 37.11 31.30
N GLN A 231 -88.20 37.97 30.28
CA GLN A 231 -89.28 38.93 30.05
C GLN A 231 -90.60 38.19 29.79
N ILE A 232 -90.63 37.24 28.85
CA ILE A 232 -91.81 36.42 28.54
C ILE A 232 -92.32 35.68 29.78
N ASP A 233 -91.43 35.11 30.60
CA ASP A 233 -91.78 34.44 31.86
C ASP A 233 -92.40 35.41 32.87
N THR A 234 -91.82 36.59 33.07
CA THR A 234 -92.41 37.62 33.97
C THR A 234 -93.73 38.16 33.44
N ASP A 235 -93.89 38.27 32.12
CA ASP A 235 -95.12 38.71 31.47
C ASP A 235 -96.21 37.62 31.53
N ALA A 236 -95.81 36.34 31.48
CA ALA A 236 -96.68 35.19 31.67
C ALA A 236 -97.12 35.04 33.14
N GLN A 237 -96.21 35.24 34.09
CA GLN A 237 -96.52 35.33 35.53
C GLN A 237 -97.49 36.49 35.80
N ALA A 238 -97.19 37.71 35.33
CA ALA A 238 -98.08 38.86 35.49
C ALA A 238 -99.45 38.67 34.79
N LYS A 239 -99.55 37.89 33.71
CA LYS A 239 -100.83 37.49 33.11
C LYS A 239 -101.55 36.44 33.95
N ALA A 240 -100.84 35.45 34.50
CA ALA A 240 -101.40 34.44 35.39
C ALA A 240 -101.92 35.07 36.69
N ASP A 241 -101.17 35.97 37.32
CA ASP A 241 -101.59 36.70 38.52
C ASP A 241 -102.83 37.55 38.26
N ARG A 242 -102.89 38.27 37.12
CA ARG A 242 -104.10 39.01 36.70
C ARG A 242 -105.29 38.10 36.47
N LEU A 243 -105.10 36.92 35.89
CA LEU A 243 -106.17 35.93 35.70
C LEU A 243 -106.62 35.32 37.03
N VAL A 244 -105.71 35.08 37.97
CA VAL A 244 -106.03 34.62 39.34
C VAL A 244 -106.74 35.71 40.14
N GLU A 245 -106.34 36.98 40.02
CA GLU A 245 -107.08 38.11 40.59
C GLU A 245 -108.45 38.29 39.97
N GLN A 246 -108.60 38.15 38.64
CA GLN A 246 -109.90 38.22 37.98
C GLN A 246 -110.79 37.06 38.43
N ALA A 247 -110.27 35.82 38.44
CA ALA A 247 -110.99 34.64 38.92
C ALA A 247 -111.38 34.75 40.39
N ARG A 248 -110.54 35.36 41.25
CA ARG A 248 -110.91 35.70 42.63
C ARG A 248 -112.03 36.72 42.67
N ARG A 249 -111.94 37.84 41.95
CA ARG A 249 -113.00 38.87 41.91
C ARG A 249 -114.31 38.35 41.29
N GLU A 250 -114.25 37.34 40.44
CA GLU A 250 -115.43 36.64 39.90
C GLU A 250 -115.97 35.61 40.88
N ALA A 251 -115.12 34.88 41.61
CA ALA A 251 -115.54 34.04 42.74
C ALA A 251 -116.18 34.86 43.87
N ASP A 252 -115.55 35.95 44.31
CA ASP A 252 -116.07 36.90 45.30
C ASP A 252 -117.47 37.41 44.88
N LYS A 253 -117.66 37.75 43.60
CA LYS A 253 -118.97 38.14 43.05
C LYS A 253 -119.98 36.99 43.10
N ILE A 254 -119.59 35.79 42.70
CA ILE A 254 -120.45 34.60 42.73
C ILE A 254 -120.83 34.25 44.17
N ASP A 255 -119.92 34.38 45.13
CA ASP A 255 -120.19 34.17 46.55
C ASP A 255 -121.08 35.26 47.13
N THR A 256 -120.91 36.54 46.77
CA THR A 256 -121.86 37.60 47.16
C THR A 256 -123.24 37.40 46.55
N ALA A 257 -123.33 37.07 45.26
CA ALA A 257 -124.60 36.78 44.60
C ALA A 257 -125.26 35.52 45.19
N SER A 258 -124.49 34.49 45.52
CA SER A 258 -124.98 33.29 46.19
C SER A 258 -125.43 33.57 47.62
N ALA A 259 -124.79 34.51 48.33
CA ALA A 259 -125.22 34.95 49.65
C ALA A 259 -126.51 35.80 49.59
N GLU A 260 -126.64 36.65 48.58
CA GLU A 260 -127.87 37.41 48.30
C GLU A 260 -129.02 36.50 47.90
N GLU A 261 -128.80 35.53 46.99
CA GLU A 261 -129.80 34.52 46.63
C GLU A 261 -130.20 33.65 47.83
N ARG A 262 -129.25 33.21 48.68
CA ARG A 262 -129.56 32.51 49.94
C ARG A 262 -130.40 33.37 50.86
N ALA A 263 -130.04 34.64 51.07
CA ALA A 263 -130.81 35.57 51.89
C ALA A 263 -132.20 35.89 51.30
N GLU A 264 -132.40 35.81 49.99
CA GLU A 264 -133.73 35.85 49.38
C GLU A 264 -134.50 34.54 49.56
N PHE A 265 -133.85 33.38 49.44
CA PHE A 265 -134.47 32.08 49.71
C PHE A 265 -134.92 31.94 51.16
N ASP A 266 -134.12 32.39 52.12
CA ASP A 266 -134.48 32.42 53.55
C ASP A 266 -135.69 33.34 53.80
N LYS A 267 -135.72 34.55 53.23
CA LYS A 267 -136.89 35.45 53.30
C LYS A 267 -138.14 34.86 52.66
N ARG A 268 -138.01 34.12 51.55
CA ARG A 268 -139.12 33.40 50.90
C ARG A 268 -139.61 32.25 51.80
N LEU A 269 -138.71 31.54 52.48
CA LEU A 269 -139.04 30.52 53.49
C LEU A 269 -139.79 31.12 54.69
N GLU A 270 -139.28 32.22 55.25
CA GLU A 270 -139.89 32.95 56.37
C GLU A 270 -141.29 33.49 56.01
N THR A 271 -141.46 34.00 54.78
CA THR A 271 -142.77 34.42 54.25
C THR A 271 -143.75 33.24 54.13
N VAL A 272 -143.29 32.08 53.62
CA VAL A 272 -144.11 30.87 53.50
C VAL A 272 -144.46 30.29 54.88
N GLN A 273 -143.53 30.30 55.83
CA GLN A 273 -143.80 29.89 57.22
C GLN A 273 -144.82 30.82 57.89
N THR A 274 -144.69 32.14 57.69
CA THR A 274 -145.64 33.14 58.21
C THR A 274 -147.04 32.92 57.65
N HIS A 275 -147.17 32.62 56.35
CA HIS A 275 -148.45 32.26 55.74
C HIS A 275 -149.00 30.92 56.25
N LEU A 276 -148.16 29.90 56.44
CA LEU A 276 -148.58 28.62 57.00
C LEU A 276 -149.04 28.74 58.46
N ASP A 277 -148.39 29.55 59.28
CA ASP A 277 -148.77 29.77 60.67
C ASP A 277 -150.02 30.67 60.81
N HIS A 278 -150.23 31.62 59.88
CA HIS A 278 -151.49 32.35 59.77
C HIS A 278 -152.66 31.42 59.37
N ILE A 279 -152.42 30.48 58.46
CA ILE A 279 -153.41 29.45 58.06
C ILE A 279 -153.68 28.46 59.19
N LYS A 280 -152.65 28.02 59.93
CA LYS A 280 -152.83 27.19 61.15
C LYS A 280 -153.62 27.93 62.22
N GLY A 281 -153.31 29.20 62.47
CA GLY A 281 -154.00 30.03 63.47
C GLY A 281 -155.48 30.26 63.15
N THR A 282 -155.81 30.47 61.86
CA THR A 282 -157.21 30.62 61.43
C THR A 282 -157.99 29.31 61.39
N LEU A 283 -157.37 28.18 61.02
CA LEU A 283 -157.99 26.85 61.10
C LEU A 283 -158.19 26.37 62.55
N ALA A 284 -157.23 26.64 63.45
CA ALA A 284 -157.35 26.33 64.88
C ALA A 284 -158.52 27.06 65.55
N SER A 285 -158.95 28.20 65.00
CA SER A 285 -160.11 28.95 65.49
C SER A 285 -161.48 28.34 65.10
N LEU A 286 -161.53 27.38 64.17
CA LEU A 286 -162.79 26.81 63.68
C LEU A 286 -162.90 25.28 63.81
N THR A 287 -161.78 24.54 63.90
CA THR A 287 -161.77 23.09 64.14
C THR A 287 -160.68 22.67 65.12
N GLY A 288 -161.06 22.28 66.33
CA GLY A 288 -160.13 21.84 67.36
C GLY A 288 -159.53 20.45 67.09
N LYS A 289 -158.35 20.40 66.46
CA LYS A 289 -157.46 19.22 66.50
C LYS A 289 -156.01 19.59 66.20
N ALA A 290 -155.06 18.99 66.93
CA ALA A 290 -153.62 19.22 66.75
C ALA A 290 -152.96 18.09 65.94
N VAL A 291 -152.08 18.47 65.02
CA VAL A 291 -151.08 17.67 64.28
C VAL A 291 -149.92 18.65 64.03
N GLY A 292 -148.65 18.40 64.35
CA GLY A 292 -147.81 17.24 64.03
C GLY A 292 -147.00 17.61 62.77
N MET A 293 -145.73 18.03 62.83
CA MET A 293 -144.51 17.32 63.26
C MET A 293 -144.32 15.95 62.58
N ILE A 294 -143.47 15.93 61.55
CA ILE A 294 -142.61 14.87 60.95
C ILE A 294 -141.67 15.69 60.03
N GLU A 295 -140.33 15.70 60.08
CA GLU A 295 -139.27 14.65 60.07
C GLU A 295 -139.05 14.00 58.66
N PRO A 296 -137.93 13.28 58.36
CA PRO A 296 -136.99 13.72 57.31
C PRO A 296 -136.77 12.72 56.15
N GLY A 297 -135.89 13.04 55.18
CA GLY A 297 -135.44 12.06 54.17
C GLY A 297 -134.40 12.53 53.13
N GLU A 298 -133.30 11.76 53.02
CA GLU A 298 -132.46 11.56 51.80
C GLU A 298 -133.23 10.70 50.74
N PRO A 299 -132.80 10.45 49.45
CA PRO A 299 -131.41 10.32 48.93
C PRO A 299 -131.14 10.77 47.45
N GLY A 300 -130.00 10.37 46.85
CA GLY A 300 -129.64 10.52 45.41
C GLY A 300 -130.19 9.40 44.47
N PRO A 301 -129.56 9.00 43.32
CA PRO A 301 -128.27 9.39 42.69
C PRO A 301 -128.25 9.49 41.10
N ALA A 302 -127.04 9.50 40.46
CA ALA A 302 -126.71 9.06 39.05
C ALA A 302 -127.12 9.93 37.79
N ARG A 303 -126.60 9.80 36.53
CA ARG A 303 -125.36 9.20 35.91
C ARG A 303 -125.25 9.41 34.35
N ALA A 304 -124.02 9.62 33.79
CA ALA A 304 -123.56 9.47 32.36
C ALA A 304 -124.06 10.50 31.28
N ALA A 305 -123.56 10.61 30.02
CA ALA A 305 -122.68 9.75 29.17
C ALA A 305 -121.84 10.54 28.09
N ALA A 306 -121.07 9.83 27.23
CA ALA A 306 -120.26 10.34 26.07
C ALA A 306 -120.67 9.65 24.72
N PRO A 307 -120.07 9.97 23.55
CA PRO A 307 -118.91 9.24 22.96
C PRO A 307 -117.99 10.18 22.09
N ALA A 308 -117.19 9.86 21.04
CA ALA A 308 -116.78 8.69 20.21
C ALA A 308 -115.43 8.99 19.46
N ALA A 309 -114.66 7.99 18.95
CA ALA A 309 -113.48 8.22 18.06
C ALA A 309 -112.93 6.97 17.30
N PRO A 310 -112.50 7.12 16.01
CA PRO A 310 -111.48 6.30 15.31
C PRO A 310 -110.39 7.21 14.62
N ALA A 311 -109.41 6.82 13.77
CA ALA A 311 -109.01 5.59 13.05
C ALA A 311 -107.47 5.59 12.74
N ALA A 312 -106.93 4.57 12.03
CA ALA A 312 -105.54 4.47 11.51
C ALA A 312 -105.44 3.52 10.27
N PRO A 313 -104.28 3.31 9.61
CA PRO A 313 -103.36 2.14 9.86
C PRO A 313 -101.83 2.47 9.69
N ALA A 314 -100.79 1.80 10.25
CA ALA A 314 -100.33 0.38 10.33
C ALA A 314 -99.77 -0.20 9.00
N ALA A 315 -98.63 -0.93 8.86
CA ALA A 315 -97.54 -1.45 9.75
C ALA A 315 -96.21 -1.64 8.90
N ALA A 316 -95.15 -2.48 9.12
CA ALA A 316 -94.74 -3.55 10.07
C ALA A 316 -93.20 -3.92 9.99
N ALA A 317 -92.67 -4.53 11.08
CA ALA A 317 -91.56 -5.50 11.32
C ALA A 317 -90.35 -5.82 10.36
N ALA A 318 -89.13 -6.01 10.94
CA ALA A 318 -88.25 -7.22 10.80
C ALA A 318 -86.88 -7.19 11.56
N THR A 319 -86.62 -8.23 12.39
CA THR A 319 -85.35 -8.99 12.67
C THR A 319 -84.01 -8.33 13.14
N ALA A 320 -83.18 -9.13 13.86
CA ALA A 320 -81.84 -8.83 14.43
C ALA A 320 -80.71 -9.58 13.63
N PRO A 321 -79.39 -9.72 14.04
CA PRO A 321 -78.76 -9.58 15.36
C PRO A 321 -77.33 -8.94 15.40
N ALA A 322 -76.64 -9.17 16.53
CA ALA A 322 -75.19 -9.19 16.83
C ALA A 322 -74.23 -9.72 15.71
N ALA A 323 -72.89 -9.63 15.79
CA ALA A 323 -71.91 -8.83 16.56
C ALA A 323 -70.51 -9.04 15.90
N ASP A 324 -69.42 -9.16 16.68
CA ASP A 324 -68.04 -9.51 16.28
C ASP A 324 -67.33 -8.50 15.33
N SER A 325 -66.21 -7.84 15.66
CA SER A 325 -65.29 -7.92 16.80
C SER A 325 -64.45 -9.19 16.93
N GLU A 326 -63.62 -9.47 15.91
CA GLU A 326 -62.32 -10.10 16.15
C GLU A 326 -61.24 -9.50 15.24
N ALA A 327 -59.99 -9.48 15.71
CA ALA A 327 -58.83 -9.03 14.96
C ALA A 327 -57.92 -10.24 14.74
N ASP A 328 -57.59 -10.54 13.48
CA ASP A 328 -56.70 -11.66 13.15
C ASP A 328 -55.45 -11.20 12.38
N THR A 329 -54.39 -11.96 12.60
CA THR A 329 -53.00 -11.69 12.26
C THR A 329 -52.67 -12.21 10.86
N GLY A 330 -52.56 -11.31 9.89
CA GLY A 330 -52.10 -11.65 8.54
C GLY A 330 -50.60 -11.96 8.49
N GLU A 331 -50.23 -13.23 8.74
CA GLU A 331 -48.86 -13.72 8.55
C GLU A 331 -48.52 -13.95 7.05
N VAL A 332 -47.23 -14.09 6.74
CA VAL A 332 -46.60 -13.84 5.44
C VAL A 332 -46.54 -15.05 4.50
N PRO A 333 -46.83 -14.87 3.20
CA PRO A 333 -46.26 -15.69 2.12
C PRO A 333 -44.97 -15.08 1.53
N LEU A 334 -43.93 -15.90 1.32
CA LEU A 334 -42.61 -15.48 0.83
C LEU A 334 -42.56 -15.16 -0.69
N PRO A 335 -41.53 -14.41 -1.16
CA PRO A 335 -41.36 -14.05 -2.57
C PRO A 335 -40.82 -15.20 -3.45
N PRO A 336 -41.04 -15.15 -4.78
CA PRO A 336 -40.37 -16.06 -5.72
C PRO A 336 -38.86 -15.76 -5.83
N ALA A 337 -38.05 -16.81 -5.89
CA ALA A 337 -36.59 -16.71 -5.82
C ALA A 337 -35.93 -16.28 -7.15
N PRO A 338 -34.79 -15.55 -7.10
CA PRO A 338 -33.90 -15.36 -8.24
C PRO A 338 -33.14 -16.66 -8.57
N ALA A 339 -32.70 -16.80 -9.82
CA ALA A 339 -32.11 -18.04 -10.31
C ALA A 339 -30.60 -18.21 -9.98
N LYS A 340 -30.28 -19.33 -9.32
CA LYS A 340 -29.13 -20.22 -9.61
C LYS A 340 -27.69 -19.74 -9.31
N ALA A 341 -27.18 -20.13 -8.14
CA ALA A 341 -25.78 -20.60 -7.95
C ALA A 341 -25.74 -22.16 -8.10
N PRO A 342 -24.59 -22.87 -8.26
CA PRO A 342 -23.41 -22.92 -7.37
C PRO A 342 -22.06 -22.60 -8.08
N ALA A 343 -20.92 -22.18 -7.48
CA ALA A 343 -20.21 -22.52 -6.22
C ALA A 343 -19.23 -23.74 -6.34
N PRO A 344 -18.10 -23.85 -5.58
CA PRO A 344 -17.32 -22.83 -4.85
C PRO A 344 -15.75 -22.93 -5.14
N PRO A 345 -14.76 -22.94 -4.20
CA PRO A 345 -13.72 -21.87 -4.19
C PRO A 345 -12.23 -22.28 -3.98
N THR A 346 -11.30 -21.33 -4.11
CA THR A 346 -10.02 -21.27 -3.36
C THR A 346 -9.50 -19.82 -3.20
N ALA A 347 -8.53 -19.65 -2.30
CA ALA A 347 -7.86 -18.43 -1.82
C ALA A 347 -7.50 -17.33 -2.87
N GLY A 348 -7.24 -16.07 -2.47
CA GLY A 348 -7.05 -15.53 -1.10
C GLY A 348 -7.09 -14.00 -1.05
N ALA A 349 -6.67 -13.42 0.07
CA ALA A 349 -6.84 -11.99 0.39
C ALA A 349 -5.61 -11.12 0.04
N ASP A 350 -5.73 -9.83 0.40
CA ASP A 350 -4.72 -8.76 0.48
C ASP A 350 -4.38 -7.96 -0.79
N ALA A 351 -4.00 -6.71 -0.55
CA ALA A 351 -3.83 -5.60 -1.49
C ALA A 351 -2.71 -4.66 -0.96
N PRO A 352 -2.47 -3.44 -1.50
CA PRO A 352 -2.66 -2.94 -2.87
C PRO A 352 -1.30 -2.50 -3.49
N THR A 353 -1.21 -2.21 -4.80
CA THR A 353 -0.16 -1.29 -5.30
C THR A 353 -0.45 -0.66 -6.66
N THR A 354 0.01 0.59 -6.81
CA THR A 354 0.02 1.35 -8.06
C THR A 354 1.08 0.82 -9.03
N VAL A 355 0.75 0.74 -10.32
CA VAL A 355 1.75 0.59 -11.40
C VAL A 355 1.54 1.68 -12.44
N LEU A 356 2.57 2.50 -12.65
CA LEU A 356 2.56 3.61 -13.61
C LEU A 356 2.52 3.08 -15.05
N ARG A 357 1.62 3.61 -15.87
CA ARG A 357 1.63 3.38 -17.33
C ARG A 357 2.76 4.21 -17.94
N LEU A 358 3.75 3.53 -18.52
CA LEU A 358 4.83 4.19 -19.27
C LEU A 358 4.27 4.97 -20.48
N PRO A 359 4.73 6.21 -20.77
CA PRO A 359 4.33 6.96 -21.96
C PRO A 359 4.63 6.23 -23.28
N ALA A 360 3.88 6.53 -24.33
CA ALA A 360 3.97 5.85 -25.63
C ALA A 360 5.35 5.99 -26.30
N GLU A 361 5.98 7.16 -26.16
CA GLU A 361 7.24 7.52 -26.83
C GLU A 361 8.41 6.58 -26.48
N LEU A 362 8.40 5.95 -25.29
CA LEU A 362 9.39 4.95 -24.88
C LEU A 362 9.15 3.55 -25.49
N ARG A 363 8.04 3.31 -26.18
CA ARG A 363 7.80 2.05 -26.91
C ARG A 363 8.35 2.08 -28.33
N ASP A 364 8.23 3.21 -29.02
CA ASP A 364 8.66 3.32 -30.43
C ASP A 364 10.20 3.30 -30.54
N ALA A 365 10.89 3.87 -29.54
CA ALA A 365 12.35 3.77 -29.39
C ALA A 365 12.85 2.31 -29.22
N ALA A 366 12.01 1.37 -28.78
CA ALA A 366 12.37 -0.05 -28.64
C ALA A 366 12.20 -0.86 -29.94
N LEU A 367 11.56 -0.29 -30.97
CA LEU A 367 11.30 -0.96 -32.25
C LEU A 367 12.27 -0.53 -33.36
N THR A 368 13.07 0.51 -33.16
CA THR A 368 13.99 1.04 -34.17
C THR A 368 15.31 0.24 -34.23
N ARG A 369 15.34 -0.85 -35.00
CA ARG A 369 16.61 -1.53 -35.35
C ARG A 369 17.51 -0.62 -36.19
N PRO A 370 18.81 -0.49 -35.89
CA PRO A 370 19.76 0.14 -36.80
C PRO A 370 20.01 -0.78 -38.01
N THR A 371 19.91 -0.21 -39.22
CA THR A 371 20.18 -0.91 -40.48
C THR A 371 21.69 -1.14 -40.65
N PRO A 372 22.16 -2.37 -40.99
CA PRO A 372 23.57 -2.59 -41.30
C PRO A 372 23.96 -1.88 -42.60
N ALA A 373 25.06 -1.12 -42.57
CA ALA A 373 25.58 -0.44 -43.76
C ALA A 373 26.17 -1.42 -44.78
N GLN A 374 25.97 -1.17 -46.07
CA GLN A 374 26.58 -1.95 -47.15
C GLN A 374 28.08 -1.68 -47.27
N PRO A 375 28.91 -2.69 -47.61
CA PRO A 375 30.32 -2.49 -47.89
C PRO A 375 30.53 -1.80 -49.26
N ALA A 376 31.37 -0.77 -49.29
CA ALA A 376 31.78 -0.11 -50.52
C ALA A 376 32.82 -0.95 -51.30
N PRO A 377 32.88 -0.84 -52.65
CA PRO A 377 33.78 -1.66 -53.46
C PRO A 377 35.26 -1.30 -53.27
N ALA A 378 36.13 -2.31 -53.37
CA ALA A 378 37.56 -2.17 -53.17
C ALA A 378 38.25 -1.33 -54.26
N ARG A 379 39.21 -0.49 -53.84
CA ARG A 379 40.19 0.15 -54.74
C ARG A 379 41.40 -0.78 -54.91
N PRO A 380 42.02 -0.84 -56.11
CA PRO A 380 43.26 -1.59 -56.30
C PRO A 380 44.43 -0.92 -55.55
N PRO A 381 45.41 -1.71 -55.05
CA PRO A 381 46.59 -1.16 -54.39
C PRO A 381 47.53 -0.51 -55.40
N VAL A 382 48.07 0.67 -55.05
CA VAL A 382 49.14 1.31 -55.81
C VAL A 382 50.45 0.58 -55.53
N THR A 383 51.14 0.15 -56.57
CA THR A 383 52.47 -0.46 -56.46
C THR A 383 53.51 0.60 -56.07
N GLN A 384 54.03 0.53 -54.85
CA GLN A 384 55.29 1.18 -54.48
C GLN A 384 56.42 0.16 -54.57
N SER A 385 57.52 0.54 -55.24
CA SER A 385 58.70 -0.29 -55.43
C SER A 385 59.52 -0.40 -54.14
N VAL A 386 59.84 -1.63 -53.73
CA VAL A 386 60.80 -1.92 -52.65
C VAL A 386 62.05 -2.57 -53.26
N ASP A 387 63.22 -2.17 -52.81
CA ASP A 387 64.51 -2.52 -53.44
C ASP A 387 64.83 -4.04 -53.45
N PRO A 388 65.50 -4.53 -54.50
CA PRO A 388 65.67 -5.97 -54.77
C PRO A 388 66.79 -6.64 -53.94
N ARG A 389 67.04 -6.21 -52.70
CA ARG A 389 68.17 -6.71 -51.87
C ARG A 389 67.83 -7.70 -50.76
N THR A 390 66.55 -7.96 -50.48
CA THR A 390 66.12 -8.92 -49.43
C THR A 390 65.51 -10.21 -50.00
N ALA A 391 65.44 -10.35 -51.33
CA ALA A 391 64.78 -11.46 -52.02
C ALA A 391 65.62 -12.75 -52.13
N LEU A 392 66.55 -12.99 -51.18
CA LEU A 392 67.55 -14.07 -51.27
C LEU A 392 67.56 -15.00 -50.04
N ARG A 393 66.38 -15.52 -49.68
CA ARG A 393 66.28 -16.77 -48.90
C ARG A 393 65.12 -17.63 -49.40
N ALA A 394 65.34 -18.23 -50.56
CA ALA A 394 64.36 -19.09 -51.22
C ALA A 394 64.19 -20.46 -50.52
N ALA A 395 62.95 -20.96 -50.59
CA ALA A 395 62.49 -22.36 -50.63
C ALA A 395 63.36 -23.50 -50.04
N GLY A 396 62.73 -24.36 -49.24
CA GLY A 396 63.11 -25.79 -49.21
C GLY A 396 62.84 -26.58 -47.92
N ALA A 397 61.63 -27.12 -47.76
CA ALA A 397 61.38 -28.44 -47.14
C ALA A 397 59.91 -28.85 -47.31
N ALA A 398 59.64 -30.12 -47.65
CA ALA A 398 58.29 -30.70 -47.66
C ALA A 398 58.03 -31.52 -46.39
N GLN A 399 56.76 -31.82 -46.08
CA GLN A 399 56.37 -32.70 -44.98
C GLN A 399 56.73 -34.18 -45.26
N PRO A 400 57.35 -34.90 -44.30
CA PRO A 400 57.25 -36.35 -44.19
C PRO A 400 56.17 -36.77 -43.13
N PRO A 401 55.69 -38.02 -43.14
CA PRO A 401 54.54 -38.46 -42.33
C PRO A 401 54.86 -39.00 -40.92
N VAL A 402 53.82 -39.01 -40.08
CA VAL A 402 53.68 -39.62 -38.73
C VAL A 402 53.54 -41.15 -38.86
N PRO A 403 54.19 -42.04 -38.06
CA PRO A 403 53.76 -42.37 -36.66
C PRO A 403 54.89 -42.95 -35.74
N PRO A 404 54.62 -43.61 -34.57
CA PRO A 404 53.45 -43.62 -33.67
C PRO A 404 53.81 -43.15 -32.21
N ARG A 405 52.85 -43.29 -31.27
CA ARG A 405 53.07 -43.08 -29.82
C ARG A 405 53.72 -44.31 -29.14
N PRO A 406 54.56 -44.14 -28.10
CA PRO A 406 54.70 -45.11 -27.01
C PRO A 406 53.56 -44.94 -25.97
N ALA A 407 53.37 -45.92 -25.09
CA ALA A 407 52.30 -45.93 -24.09
C ALA A 407 52.79 -46.37 -22.70
N THR A 408 52.10 -45.85 -21.66
CA THR A 408 52.08 -46.30 -20.25
C THR A 408 53.38 -46.21 -19.41
N PRO A 409 53.27 -46.04 -18.07
CA PRO A 409 54.41 -45.87 -17.16
C PRO A 409 54.89 -47.20 -16.52
N PRO A 410 56.09 -47.21 -15.89
CA PRO A 410 56.53 -48.31 -15.03
C PRO A 410 55.85 -48.27 -13.63
N PRO A 411 55.72 -49.44 -12.95
CA PRO A 411 55.20 -49.53 -11.59
C PRO A 411 56.29 -49.27 -10.52
N GLY A 412 55.90 -49.24 -9.24
CA GLY A 412 56.81 -48.99 -8.11
C GLY A 412 56.91 -50.15 -7.10
N ALA A 413 58.04 -50.16 -6.38
CA ALA A 413 58.35 -50.85 -5.12
C ALA A 413 59.48 -50.01 -4.44
N GLN A 414 59.61 -49.81 -3.13
CA GLN A 414 59.63 -50.77 -2.00
C GLN A 414 60.81 -51.76 -2.10
N ASP A 415 61.76 -51.86 -1.16
CA ASP A 415 62.01 -51.13 0.10
C ASP A 415 63.52 -51.10 0.41
N ALA A 416 63.98 -50.17 1.26
CA ALA A 416 65.24 -50.28 2.01
C ALA A 416 65.18 -49.41 3.28
N ALA A 417 65.60 -49.94 4.43
CA ALA A 417 65.52 -49.25 5.74
C ALA A 417 66.83 -49.31 6.54
N GLY A 418 67.05 -48.27 7.37
CA GLY A 418 68.19 -48.05 8.27
C GLY A 418 68.36 -46.54 8.48
N ALA A 419 68.24 -45.91 9.66
CA ALA A 419 68.61 -46.26 11.04
C ALA A 419 70.15 -46.41 11.19
N GLN A 420 70.86 -45.67 12.05
CA GLN A 420 70.57 -44.56 12.98
C GLN A 420 71.59 -43.40 12.70
N ASP A 421 71.73 -42.26 13.38
CA ASP A 421 71.46 -41.87 14.78
C ASP A 421 71.38 -40.33 14.94
N ALA A 422 71.07 -39.81 16.13
CA ALA A 422 71.14 -38.38 16.47
C ALA A 422 71.96 -38.15 17.76
N PRO A 423 72.51 -36.94 17.99
CA PRO A 423 71.91 -36.13 19.07
C PRO A 423 72.02 -34.58 18.96
N ALA A 424 70.93 -33.93 19.40
CA ALA A 424 70.87 -32.68 20.19
C ALA A 424 71.32 -31.30 19.61
N ALA A 425 70.83 -30.26 20.30
CA ALA A 425 70.95 -28.81 20.06
C ALA A 425 70.21 -28.26 18.81
N GLU A 426 69.48 -27.12 18.87
CA GLU A 426 69.09 -26.27 20.01
C GLU A 426 67.78 -25.50 19.66
N ASP A 427 67.07 -24.95 20.65
CA ASP A 427 65.74 -24.34 20.46
C ASP A 427 65.77 -22.88 19.95
N GLU A 428 65.12 -22.58 18.81
CA GLU A 428 64.66 -21.23 18.48
C GLU A 428 63.15 -21.19 18.15
N THR A 429 62.41 -20.45 18.97
CA THR A 429 60.94 -20.37 18.91
C THR A 429 60.45 -19.46 17.76
N ARG A 430 60.05 -20.06 16.64
CA ARG A 430 59.36 -19.33 15.56
C ARG A 430 57.87 -19.14 15.87
N ILE A 431 57.48 -17.92 16.24
CA ILE A 431 56.09 -17.55 16.52
C ILE A 431 55.23 -17.69 15.25
N ILE A 432 54.17 -18.50 15.32
CA ILE A 432 53.16 -18.66 14.25
C ILE A 432 51.90 -17.89 14.65
N PRO A 433 51.49 -16.84 13.91
CA PRO A 433 50.23 -16.14 14.17
C PRO A 433 49.04 -17.04 13.79
N LYS A 434 48.31 -17.52 14.80
CA LYS A 434 47.12 -18.37 14.62
C LYS A 434 45.91 -17.52 14.25
N ILE A 435 45.62 -17.40 12.95
CA ILE A 435 44.41 -16.74 12.45
C ILE A 435 43.20 -17.54 12.94
N VAL A 436 42.36 -16.92 13.77
CA VAL A 436 41.05 -17.44 14.14
C VAL A 436 40.04 -16.89 13.13
N ILE A 437 39.45 -17.79 12.34
CA ILE A 437 38.29 -17.46 11.51
C ILE A 437 37.08 -17.42 12.45
N VAL A 438 36.44 -16.26 12.55
CA VAL A 438 35.12 -16.12 13.19
C VAL A 438 34.08 -16.29 12.09
N ASP A 439 33.23 -17.30 12.24
CA ASP A 439 32.22 -17.69 11.26
C ASP A 439 30.85 -17.15 11.71
N ASP A 440 30.60 -15.86 11.45
CA ASP A 440 29.40 -15.13 11.88
C ASP A 440 28.16 -15.52 11.07
N THR A 441 27.67 -16.75 11.27
CA THR A 441 26.31 -17.14 10.87
C THR A 441 25.56 -17.90 11.97
N VAL A 442 24.23 -17.69 11.98
CA VAL A 442 23.18 -18.22 12.88
C VAL A 442 22.74 -17.25 13.99
N ALA A 443 21.52 -16.72 13.82
CA ALA A 443 20.79 -15.99 14.85
C ALA A 443 20.13 -16.96 15.85
N LEU A 444 20.04 -16.56 17.12
CA LEU A 444 19.20 -17.22 18.12
C LEU A 444 18.79 -16.23 19.22
N ASP A 445 17.48 -16.02 19.38
CA ASP A 445 16.92 -15.20 20.45
C ASP A 445 17.23 -15.79 21.83
N SER A 446 17.64 -14.94 22.77
CA SER A 446 17.49 -15.21 24.20
C SER A 446 17.44 -13.91 25.01
N LEU A 447 16.25 -13.54 25.49
CA LEU A 447 16.10 -12.46 26.46
C LEU A 447 16.57 -12.94 27.85
N PRO A 448 17.31 -12.11 28.62
CA PRO A 448 17.69 -12.46 29.98
C PRO A 448 16.50 -12.34 30.96
N ASN A 449 16.54 -13.14 32.05
CA ASN A 449 15.67 -13.16 33.24
C ASN A 449 14.50 -14.17 33.27
N THR A 450 14.81 -15.46 33.42
CA THR A 450 14.02 -16.37 34.30
C THR A 450 14.98 -17.23 35.14
N VAL A 451 14.56 -17.65 36.34
CA VAL A 451 15.44 -18.30 37.34
C VAL A 451 14.77 -19.54 37.96
N GLY A 452 15.47 -20.68 37.89
CA GLY A 452 15.11 -21.94 38.56
C GLY A 452 14.09 -22.81 37.81
N ARG A 453 14.00 -24.11 38.08
CA ARG A 453 14.70 -24.93 39.09
C ARG A 453 15.12 -26.29 38.51
N ARG A 454 16.21 -26.86 39.05
CA ARG A 454 16.40 -28.33 39.05
C ARG A 454 15.36 -28.99 39.99
N ARG A 455 14.78 -30.10 39.58
CA ARG A 455 14.28 -31.15 40.46
C ARG A 455 14.42 -32.51 39.77
N THR A 456 14.99 -33.46 40.53
CA THR A 456 14.92 -34.93 40.37
C THR A 456 14.83 -35.44 38.93
#